data_AF-A0AAD7I036-F1
#
_entry.id   AF-A0AAD7I036-F1
#
_cell.length_a   1.000
_cell.length_b   1.000
_cell.length_c   1.000
_cell.angle_alpha   90.00
_cell.angle_beta   90.00
_cell.angle_gamma   90.00
#
_symmetry.space_group_name_H-M   'P 1'
#
loop_
_entity.id
_entity.type
_entity.pdbx_description
1 polymer ?
#
loop_
_entity_poly.entity_id
_entity_poly.type
_entity_poly.pdbx_seq_one_letter_code
_entity_poly.pdbx_strand_id
1 'polypeptide(L)'
;MPHHTTLTEVRLNNISKCMAITVNTLDVLVNTLNVSGLEAISNTTQSLLGLMGTIKQDKSDCVELMEHTHQFLNGIIGVYIKSDTGAEFPPSMLNQIAKFTETLHKIHTFVEAQQSGSKIKKFFRQGELSVLLKGCKEGLQQGLDFFQFKTTTDLMVDATKLHDQAQVVHQEVLNIIETMSNSDSASSISQM
;
A
#
# COMPACT_ATOMS: atom_id res chain seq x y z
N MET A 1 -2.34 3.55 -36.45
CA MET A 1 -1.81 3.39 -35.08
C MET A 1 -2.93 2.98 -34.10
N PRO A 2 -3.23 1.67 -33.95
CA PRO A 2 -4.32 1.20 -33.08
C PRO A 2 -3.89 0.52 -31.76
N HIS A 3 -2.59 0.27 -31.53
CA HIS A 3 -2.14 -0.61 -30.43
C HIS A 3 -2.15 0.00 -29.02
N HIS A 4 -2.13 1.34 -28.87
CA HIS A 4 -2.11 1.97 -27.55
C HIS A 4 -3.46 2.02 -26.82
N THR A 5 -4.56 2.06 -27.59
CA THR A 5 -5.92 2.17 -27.04
C THR A 5 -6.34 0.87 -26.34
N THR A 6 -5.97 -0.28 -26.91
CA THR A 6 -6.31 -1.60 -26.36
C THR A 6 -5.53 -1.90 -25.08
N LEU A 7 -4.24 -1.56 -25.00
CA LEU A 7 -3.43 -1.78 -23.80
C LEU A 7 -3.96 -0.97 -22.60
N THR A 8 -4.32 0.29 -22.82
CA THR A 8 -4.84 1.16 -21.75
C THR A 8 -6.19 0.65 -21.23
N GLU A 9 -7.06 0.15 -22.11
CA GLU A 9 -8.35 -0.45 -21.73
C GLU A 9 -8.18 -1.76 -20.96
N VAL A 10 -7.23 -2.61 -21.38
CA VAL A 10 -6.89 -3.82 -20.62
C VAL A 10 -6.38 -3.47 -19.22
N ARG A 11 -5.48 -2.48 -19.11
CA ARG A 11 -5.00 -2.01 -17.80
C ARG A 11 -6.12 -1.45 -16.94
N LEU A 12 -7.00 -0.61 -17.50
CA LEU A 12 -8.15 -0.07 -16.79
C LEU A 12 -9.09 -1.16 -16.26
N ASN A 13 -9.35 -2.19 -17.06
CA ASN A 13 -10.15 -3.33 -16.64
C ASN A 13 -9.47 -4.13 -15.53
N ASN A 14 -8.15 -4.34 -15.63
CA ASN A 14 -7.38 -5.07 -14.61
C ASN A 14 -7.35 -4.30 -13.29
N ILE A 15 -7.04 -3.00 -13.32
CA ILE A 15 -7.00 -2.20 -12.11
C ILE A 15 -8.39 -2.05 -11.48
N SER A 16 -9.46 -2.00 -12.28
CA SER A 16 -10.84 -2.00 -11.75
C SER A 16 -11.14 -3.27 -10.94
N LYS A 17 -10.73 -4.44 -11.43
CA LYS A 17 -10.90 -5.71 -10.70
C LYS A 17 -10.11 -5.73 -9.39
N CYS A 18 -8.84 -5.29 -9.43
CA CYS A 18 -8.01 -5.23 -8.23
C CYS A 18 -8.55 -4.23 -7.20
N MET A 19 -9.02 -3.08 -7.66
CA MET A 19 -9.66 -2.06 -6.83
C MET A 19 -10.93 -2.60 -6.17
N ALA A 20 -11.77 -3.34 -6.88
CA ALA A 20 -12.97 -3.95 -6.30
C ALA A 20 -12.63 -4.89 -5.12
N ILE A 21 -11.61 -5.74 -5.28
CA ILE A 21 -11.15 -6.64 -4.20
C ILE A 21 -10.62 -5.82 -3.01
N THR A 22 -9.84 -4.78 -3.29
CA THR A 22 -9.23 -3.92 -2.28
C THR A 22 -10.27 -3.15 -1.48
N VAL A 23 -11.28 -2.57 -2.15
CA VAL A 23 -12.38 -1.86 -1.49
C VAL A 23 -13.20 -2.80 -0.63
N ASN A 24 -13.54 -3.99 -1.13
CA ASN A 24 -14.26 -4.99 -0.32
C ASN A 24 -13.47 -5.38 0.94
N THR A 25 -12.15 -5.51 0.82
CA THR A 25 -11.27 -5.80 1.97
C THR A 25 -11.26 -4.63 2.94
N LEU A 26 -11.16 -3.40 2.43
CA LEU A 26 -11.20 -2.19 3.25
C LEU A 26 -12.54 -2.02 3.96
N ASP A 27 -13.65 -2.36 3.31
CA ASP A 27 -14.99 -2.29 3.89
C ASP A 27 -15.14 -3.27 5.07
N VAL A 28 -14.59 -4.48 4.94
CA VAL A 28 -14.48 -5.42 6.07
C VAL A 28 -13.66 -4.82 7.20
N LEU A 29 -12.53 -4.15 6.89
CA LEU A 29 -11.72 -3.47 7.90
C LEU A 29 -12.49 -2.34 8.58
N VAL A 30 -13.22 -1.49 7.84
CA VAL A 30 -14.06 -0.41 8.40
C VAL A 30 -15.13 -0.98 9.35
N ASN A 31 -15.78 -2.07 8.96
CA ASN A 31 -16.80 -2.70 9.81
C ASN A 31 -16.20 -3.37 11.06
N THR A 32 -14.93 -3.76 10.99
CA THR A 32 -14.20 -4.38 12.12
C THR A 32 -13.53 -3.33 13.01
N LEU A 33 -13.15 -2.20 12.43
CA LEU A 33 -12.33 -1.16 13.03
C LEU A 33 -13.05 0.18 12.95
N ASN A 34 -13.35 0.76 14.11
CA ASN A 34 -13.95 2.09 14.17
C ASN A 34 -12.89 3.21 13.97
N VAL A 35 -12.08 3.10 12.91
CA VAL A 35 -11.00 4.05 12.60
C VAL A 35 -11.57 5.20 11.79
N SER A 36 -11.45 6.41 12.34
CA SER A 36 -11.85 7.64 11.68
C SER A 36 -11.14 7.83 10.33
N GLY A 37 -11.92 8.08 9.27
CA GLY A 37 -11.41 8.34 7.92
C GLY A 37 -11.39 7.14 6.97
N LEU A 38 -11.32 5.90 7.48
CA LEU A 38 -11.34 4.71 6.61
C LEU A 38 -12.69 4.55 5.90
N GLU A 39 -13.81 4.86 6.56
CA GLU A 39 -15.14 4.84 5.95
C GLU A 39 -15.22 5.81 4.76
N ALA A 40 -14.72 7.03 4.92
CA ALA A 40 -14.68 8.03 3.85
C ALA A 40 -13.83 7.57 2.67
N ILE A 41 -12.68 6.92 2.95
CA ILE A 41 -11.84 6.31 1.92
C ILE A 41 -12.58 5.18 1.20
N SER A 42 -13.21 4.27 1.94
CA SER A 42 -13.99 3.14 1.37
C SER A 42 -15.07 3.66 0.43
N ASN A 43 -15.91 4.57 0.91
CA ASN A 43 -17.01 5.16 0.15
C ASN A 43 -16.52 5.88 -1.12
N THR A 44 -15.48 6.72 -0.99
CA THR A 44 -14.95 7.47 -2.14
C THR A 44 -14.30 6.54 -3.17
N THR A 45 -13.64 5.48 -2.72
CA THR A 45 -13.03 4.49 -3.60
C THR A 45 -14.09 3.66 -4.33
N GLN A 46 -15.18 3.31 -3.65
CA GLN A 46 -16.33 2.64 -4.26
C GLN A 46 -16.98 3.54 -5.33
N SER A 47 -17.13 4.84 -5.06
CA SER A 47 -17.60 5.80 -6.06
C SER A 47 -16.68 5.85 -7.27
N LEU A 48 -15.35 5.96 -7.05
CA LEU A 48 -14.34 5.93 -8.12
C LEU A 48 -14.45 4.68 -8.99
N LEU A 49 -14.64 3.51 -8.38
CA LEU A 49 -14.82 2.25 -9.11
C LEU A 49 -16.02 2.33 -10.07
N GLY A 50 -17.13 2.95 -9.65
CA GLY A 50 -18.30 3.19 -10.49
C GLY A 50 -18.01 4.13 -11.68
N LEU A 51 -17.04 5.03 -11.55
CA LEU A 51 -16.66 5.95 -12.64
C LEU A 51 -15.76 5.30 -13.68
N MET A 52 -15.00 4.25 -13.35
CA MET A 52 -13.94 3.69 -14.23
C MET A 52 -14.46 3.26 -15.60
N GLY A 53 -15.64 2.64 -15.67
CA GLY A 53 -16.25 2.22 -16.94
C GLY A 53 -16.75 3.36 -17.83
N THR A 54 -16.83 4.58 -17.29
CA THR A 54 -17.39 5.75 -17.97
C THR A 54 -16.33 6.75 -18.44
N ILE A 55 -15.05 6.47 -18.19
CA ILE A 55 -13.93 7.35 -18.55
C ILE A 55 -13.76 7.41 -20.06
N LYS A 56 -13.88 8.62 -20.63
CA LYS A 56 -13.77 8.84 -22.08
C LYS A 56 -12.47 9.56 -22.48
N GLN A 57 -11.87 10.28 -21.56
CA GLN A 57 -10.70 11.13 -21.80
C GLN A 57 -9.58 10.81 -20.81
N ASP A 58 -8.34 11.15 -21.17
CA ASP A 58 -7.14 11.02 -20.34
C ASP A 58 -7.05 9.66 -19.60
N LYS A 59 -7.43 8.59 -20.33
CA LYS A 59 -7.51 7.22 -19.79
C LYS A 59 -6.18 6.79 -19.17
N SER A 60 -5.06 7.19 -19.78
CA SER A 60 -3.71 6.85 -19.28
C SER A 60 -3.47 7.43 -17.89
N ASP A 61 -3.74 8.72 -17.68
CA ASP A 61 -3.56 9.37 -16.39
C ASP A 61 -4.55 8.82 -15.36
N CYS A 62 -5.79 8.53 -15.76
CA CYS A 62 -6.76 7.90 -14.87
C CYS A 62 -6.29 6.51 -14.42
N VAL A 63 -5.77 5.69 -15.33
CA VAL A 63 -5.21 4.38 -15.01
C VAL A 63 -4.06 4.50 -14.01
N GLU A 64 -3.10 5.41 -14.26
CA GLU A 64 -1.97 5.65 -13.37
C GLU A 64 -2.43 6.08 -11.96
N LEU A 65 -3.38 7.01 -11.87
CA LEU A 65 -3.96 7.44 -10.59
C LEU A 65 -4.63 6.27 -9.85
N MET A 66 -5.38 5.43 -10.56
CA MET A 66 -6.04 4.26 -9.95
C MET A 66 -5.03 3.21 -9.48
N GLU A 67 -3.95 2.98 -10.24
CA GLU A 67 -2.87 2.06 -9.87
C GLU A 67 -2.15 2.52 -8.59
N HIS A 68 -1.81 3.81 -8.49
CA HIS A 68 -1.22 4.38 -7.27
C HIS A 68 -2.21 4.41 -6.10
N THR A 69 -3.49 4.69 -6.35
CA THR A 69 -4.54 4.62 -5.32
C THR A 69 -4.64 3.20 -4.75
N HIS A 70 -4.67 2.19 -5.62
CA HIS A 70 -4.66 0.79 -5.22
C HIS A 70 -3.43 0.41 -4.40
N GLN A 71 -2.23 0.87 -4.79
CA GLN A 71 -1.01 0.64 -4.02
C GLN A 71 -1.08 1.27 -2.64
N PHE A 72 -1.58 2.50 -2.52
CA PHE A 72 -1.77 3.17 -1.24
C PHE A 72 -2.71 2.38 -0.34
N LEU A 73 -3.88 1.98 -0.86
CA LEU A 73 -4.87 1.19 -0.13
C LEU A 73 -4.30 -0.13 0.39
N ASN A 74 -3.52 -0.83 -0.45
CA ASN A 74 -2.79 -2.03 -0.01
C ASN A 74 -1.75 -1.73 1.07
N GLY A 75 -1.11 -0.56 1.04
CA GLY A 75 -0.25 -0.07 2.12
C GLY A 75 -1.01 0.06 3.45
N ILE A 76 -2.22 0.64 3.42
CA ILE A 76 -3.09 0.74 4.61
C ILE A 76 -3.43 -0.65 5.15
N ILE A 77 -3.93 -1.53 4.29
CA ILE A 77 -4.30 -2.90 4.65
C ILE A 77 -3.09 -3.66 5.20
N GLY A 78 -1.93 -3.55 4.55
CA GLY A 78 -0.70 -4.24 4.95
C GLY A 78 -0.17 -3.78 6.30
N VAL A 79 -0.24 -2.48 6.61
CA VAL A 79 0.13 -1.96 7.94
C VAL A 79 -0.78 -2.53 9.02
N TYR A 80 -2.09 -2.65 8.75
CA TYR A 80 -3.03 -3.22 9.70
C TYR A 80 -2.82 -4.72 9.92
N ILE A 81 -2.63 -5.51 8.85
CA ILE A 81 -2.41 -6.97 8.98
C ILE A 81 -1.14 -7.26 9.80
N LYS A 82 -0.11 -6.41 9.70
CA LYS A 82 1.16 -6.57 10.42
C LYS A 82 1.14 -6.04 11.85
N SER A 83 0.14 -5.24 12.26
CA SER A 83 0.06 -4.81 13.66
C SER A 83 -0.41 -6.00 14.50
N ASP A 84 0.50 -6.57 15.29
CA ASP A 84 0.35 -7.82 16.05
C ASP A 84 -0.70 -7.79 17.18
N THR A 85 -1.49 -6.73 17.25
CA THR A 85 -2.51 -6.50 18.27
C THR A 85 -3.60 -5.67 17.60
N GLY A 86 -4.85 -5.75 18.06
CA GLY A 86 -5.96 -4.89 17.64
C GLY A 86 -5.77 -3.40 17.99
N ALA A 87 -4.56 -2.90 17.77
CA ALA A 87 -4.06 -1.58 18.06
C ALA A 87 -4.50 -0.64 16.95
N GLU A 88 -5.00 0.51 17.38
CA GLU A 88 -5.27 1.66 16.54
C GLU A 88 -4.04 2.00 15.69
N PHE A 89 -4.27 2.53 14.48
CA PHE A 89 -3.18 2.97 13.62
C PHE A 89 -2.28 3.99 14.36
N PRO A 90 -0.95 3.93 14.19
CA PRO A 90 -0.07 4.90 14.82
C PRO A 90 -0.39 6.32 14.31
N PRO A 91 -0.13 7.39 15.09
CA PRO A 91 -0.47 8.76 14.70
C PRO A 91 0.09 9.19 13.34
N SER A 92 1.29 8.72 12.99
CA SER A 92 1.89 8.96 11.68
C SER A 92 1.06 8.38 10.54
N MET A 93 0.46 7.20 10.74
CA MET A 93 -0.41 6.54 9.78
C MET A 93 -1.77 7.22 9.69
N LEU A 94 -2.36 7.64 10.82
CA LEU A 94 -3.61 8.42 10.82
C LEU A 94 -3.46 9.73 10.04
N ASN A 95 -2.32 10.41 10.17
CA ASN A 95 -2.02 11.59 9.35
C ASN A 95 -1.94 11.27 7.85
N GLN A 96 -1.37 10.11 7.47
CA GLN A 96 -1.36 9.69 6.07
C GLN A 96 -2.76 9.33 5.56
N ILE A 97 -3.59 8.69 6.37
CA ILE A 97 -5.00 8.41 6.07
C ILE A 97 -5.78 9.71 5.82
N ALA A 98 -5.58 10.74 6.64
CA ALA A 98 -6.23 12.04 6.47
C ALA A 98 -5.80 12.71 5.14
N LYS A 99 -4.50 12.81 4.88
CA LYS A 99 -3.97 13.36 3.61
C LYS A 99 -4.43 12.58 2.39
N PHE A 100 -4.51 11.26 2.51
CA PHE A 100 -5.01 10.41 1.44
C PHE A 100 -6.49 10.61 1.19
N THR A 101 -7.31 10.81 2.22
CA THR A 101 -8.73 11.14 2.07
C THR A 101 -8.93 12.40 1.22
N GLU A 102 -8.15 13.46 1.50
CA GLU A 102 -8.17 14.69 0.69
C GLU A 102 -7.69 14.44 -0.76
N THR A 103 -6.63 13.65 -0.92
CA THR A 103 -6.08 13.31 -2.23
C THR A 103 -7.08 12.49 -3.05
N LEU A 104 -7.77 11.54 -2.41
CA LEU A 104 -8.77 10.68 -3.04
C LEU A 104 -9.98 11.48 -3.53
N HIS A 105 -10.40 12.51 -2.77
CA HIS A 105 -11.44 13.43 -3.22
C HIS A 105 -11.01 14.24 -4.46
N LYS A 106 -9.75 14.68 -4.53
CA LYS A 106 -9.19 15.34 -5.72
C LYS A 106 -9.15 14.38 -6.92
N ILE A 107 -8.76 13.12 -6.70
CA ILE A 107 -8.76 12.08 -7.73
C ILE A 107 -10.17 11.84 -8.24
N HIS A 108 -11.15 11.72 -7.34
CA HIS A 108 -12.57 11.59 -7.71
C HIS A 108 -13.02 12.75 -8.62
N THR A 109 -12.76 13.99 -8.20
CA THR A 109 -13.09 15.20 -8.97
C THR A 109 -12.43 15.19 -10.36
N PHE A 110 -11.17 14.76 -10.44
CA PHE A 110 -10.44 14.66 -11.70
C PHE A 110 -11.06 13.61 -12.62
N VAL A 111 -11.30 12.39 -12.12
CA VAL A 111 -11.85 11.27 -12.89
C VAL A 111 -13.27 11.56 -13.37
N GLU A 112 -14.10 12.18 -12.54
CA GLU A 112 -15.45 12.61 -12.89
C GLU A 112 -15.43 13.60 -14.07
N ALA A 113 -14.48 14.55 -14.08
CA ALA A 113 -14.34 15.49 -15.19
C ALA A 113 -14.02 14.79 -16.53
N GLN A 114 -13.36 13.63 -16.51
CA GLN A 114 -13.00 12.85 -17.69
C GLN A 114 -14.16 12.06 -18.32
N GLN A 115 -15.34 12.04 -17.68
CA GLN A 115 -16.54 11.43 -18.25
C GLN A 115 -17.17 12.30 -19.34
N SER A 116 -16.93 13.62 -19.30
CA SER A 116 -17.53 14.56 -20.21
C SER A 116 -16.81 14.56 -21.57
N GLY A 117 -17.51 14.17 -22.64
CA GLY A 117 -16.94 14.11 -23.99
C GLY A 117 -16.71 15.48 -24.65
N SER A 118 -17.10 16.58 -24.00
CA SER A 118 -17.05 17.92 -24.60
C SER A 118 -15.64 18.50 -24.53
N LYS A 119 -14.93 18.43 -25.66
CA LYS A 119 -13.57 18.99 -25.84
C LYS A 119 -13.50 20.49 -25.55
N ILE A 120 -14.60 21.23 -25.74
CA ILE A 120 -14.68 22.67 -25.48
C ILE A 120 -14.63 22.95 -23.98
N LYS A 121 -15.44 22.23 -23.17
CA LYS A 121 -15.39 22.35 -21.70
C LYS A 121 -14.02 21.97 -21.15
N LYS A 122 -13.37 20.96 -21.74
CA LYS A 122 -12.00 20.57 -21.39
C LYS A 122 -11.00 21.70 -21.63
N PHE A 123 -11.06 22.36 -22.79
CA PHE A 123 -10.12 23.42 -23.14
C PHE A 123 -10.16 24.58 -22.14
N PHE A 124 -11.35 25.02 -21.73
CA PHE A 124 -11.51 26.08 -20.73
C PHE A 124 -11.07 25.68 -19.31
N ARG A 125 -11.01 24.38 -19.00
CA ARG A 125 -10.61 23.84 -17.69
C ARG A 125 -9.24 23.18 -17.66
N GLN A 126 -8.48 23.27 -18.75
CA GLN A 126 -7.24 22.49 -18.89
C GLN A 126 -6.19 22.87 -17.83
N GLY A 127 -6.10 24.16 -17.47
CA GLY A 127 -5.22 24.63 -16.40
C GLY A 127 -5.60 24.06 -15.03
N GLU A 128 -6.89 24.14 -14.68
CA GLU A 128 -7.42 23.60 -13.42
C GLU A 128 -7.22 22.08 -13.32
N LEU A 129 -7.51 21.34 -14.39
CA LEU A 129 -7.33 19.89 -14.44
C LEU A 129 -5.87 19.47 -14.36
N SER A 130 -4.95 20.26 -14.95
CA SER A 130 -3.52 19.99 -14.86
C SER A 130 -2.97 20.21 -13.45
N VAL A 131 -3.40 21.29 -12.77
CA VAL A 131 -3.07 21.54 -11.37
C VAL A 131 -3.64 20.45 -10.47
N LEU A 132 -4.89 20.05 -10.72
CA LEU A 132 -5.55 18.97 -9.98
C LEU A 132 -4.81 17.64 -10.15
N LEU A 133 -4.49 17.25 -11.38
CA LEU A 133 -3.74 16.03 -11.69
C LEU A 133 -2.37 16.04 -11.00
N LYS A 134 -1.64 17.16 -11.08
CA LYS A 134 -0.35 17.31 -10.39
C LYS A 134 -0.50 17.11 -8.88
N GLY A 135 -1.48 17.76 -8.26
CA GLY A 135 -1.76 17.60 -6.84
C GLY A 135 -2.15 16.17 -6.45
N CYS A 136 -2.89 15.45 -7.31
CA CYS A 136 -3.19 14.04 -7.11
C CYS A 136 -1.91 13.18 -7.14
N LYS A 137 -1.05 13.37 -8.16
CA LYS A 137 0.20 12.61 -8.29
C LYS A 137 1.14 12.88 -7.11
N GLU A 138 1.30 14.13 -6.71
CA GLU A 138 2.13 14.51 -5.55
C GLU A 138 1.59 13.93 -4.24
N GLY A 139 0.28 14.01 -4.00
CA GLY A 139 -0.35 13.46 -2.79
C GLY A 139 -0.20 11.94 -2.70
N LEU A 140 -0.40 11.24 -3.83
CA LEU A 140 -0.20 9.79 -3.90
C LEU A 140 1.27 9.41 -3.68
N GLN A 141 2.20 10.09 -4.35
CA GLN A 141 3.63 9.79 -4.23
C GLN A 141 4.12 9.97 -2.80
N GLN A 142 3.76 11.07 -2.13
CA GLN A 142 4.14 11.31 -0.73
C GLN A 142 3.71 10.17 0.21
N GLY A 143 2.52 9.62 -0.02
CA GLY A 143 2.04 8.49 0.76
C GLY A 143 2.71 7.16 0.42
N LEU A 144 2.95 6.90 -0.87
CA LEU A 144 3.69 5.71 -1.30
C LEU A 144 5.12 5.71 -0.75
N ASP A 145 5.79 6.86 -0.77
CA ASP A 145 7.12 7.04 -0.17
C ASP A 145 7.10 6.72 1.33
N PHE A 146 6.04 7.11 2.05
CA PHE A 146 5.85 6.76 3.45
C PHE A 146 5.76 5.23 3.66
N PHE A 147 4.98 4.53 2.84
CA PHE A 147 4.88 3.06 2.95
C PHE A 147 6.16 2.35 2.55
N GLN A 148 6.88 2.85 1.55
CA GLN A 148 8.17 2.29 1.14
C GLN A 148 9.21 2.45 2.25
N PHE A 149 9.27 3.65 2.85
CA PHE A 149 10.14 3.91 4.00
C PHE A 149 9.79 2.98 5.17
N LYS A 150 8.51 2.94 5.56
CA LYS A 150 8.02 2.09 6.65
C LYS A 150 8.33 0.60 6.43
N THR A 151 8.06 0.09 5.23
CA THR A 151 8.34 -1.32 4.88
C THR A 151 9.83 -1.64 4.94
N THR A 152 10.68 -0.71 4.50
CA THR A 152 12.14 -0.87 4.56
C THR A 152 12.63 -0.88 6.00
N THR A 153 12.12 0.02 6.84
CA THR A 153 12.44 0.06 8.28
C THR A 153 11.99 -1.22 8.99
N ASP A 154 10.76 -1.68 8.76
CA ASP A 154 10.22 -2.89 9.36
C ASP A 154 11.07 -4.11 8.95
N LEU A 155 11.42 -4.22 7.66
CA LEU A 155 12.29 -5.30 7.16
C LEU A 155 13.68 -5.28 7.80
N MET A 156 14.27 -4.10 8.00
CA MET A 156 15.56 -3.97 8.69
C MET A 156 15.47 -4.43 10.14
N VAL A 157 14.42 -4.04 10.85
CA VAL A 157 14.19 -4.47 12.25
C VAL A 157 14.04 -5.99 12.32
N ASP A 158 13.26 -6.59 11.43
CA ASP A 158 13.07 -8.05 11.39
C ASP A 158 14.37 -8.78 11.02
N ALA A 159 15.15 -8.24 10.09
CA ALA A 159 16.46 -8.78 9.73
C ALA A 159 17.44 -8.72 10.91
N THR A 160 17.45 -7.63 11.68
CA THR A 160 18.27 -7.51 12.90
C THR A 160 17.83 -8.52 13.96
N LYS A 161 16.53 -8.66 14.22
CA LYS A 161 16.02 -9.66 15.17
C LYS A 161 16.41 -11.08 14.76
N LEU A 162 16.30 -11.41 13.47
CA LEU A 162 16.69 -12.71 12.97
C LEU A 162 18.20 -12.94 13.11
N HIS A 163 19.01 -11.90 12.87
CA HIS A 163 20.45 -11.96 13.06
C HIS A 163 20.81 -12.22 14.53
N ASP A 164 20.20 -11.49 15.45
CA ASP A 164 20.43 -11.66 16.89
C ASP A 164 20.03 -13.06 17.36
N GLN A 165 18.88 -13.58 16.88
CA GLN A 165 18.45 -14.95 17.15
C GLN A 165 19.43 -15.98 16.60
N ALA A 166 19.93 -15.78 15.38
CA ALA A 166 20.93 -16.67 14.78
C ALA A 166 22.24 -16.67 15.58
N GLN A 167 22.66 -15.52 16.12
CA GLN A 167 23.84 -15.44 17.00
C GLN A 167 23.63 -16.19 18.32
N VAL A 168 22.46 -16.03 18.95
CA VAL A 168 22.12 -16.76 20.20
C VAL A 168 22.16 -18.27 19.96
N VAL A 169 21.47 -18.76 18.92
CA VAL A 169 21.47 -20.19 18.58
C VAL A 169 22.87 -20.69 18.24
N HIS A 170 23.67 -19.90 17.52
CA HIS A 170 25.05 -20.27 17.21
C HIS A 170 25.88 -20.44 18.49
N GLN A 171 25.76 -19.52 19.44
CA GLN A 171 26.46 -19.61 20.72
C GLN A 171 26.02 -20.83 21.54
N GLU A 172 24.72 -21.15 21.56
CA GLU A 172 24.21 -22.35 22.21
C GLU A 172 24.80 -23.62 21.62
N VAL A 173 24.87 -23.71 20.28
CA VAL A 173 25.49 -24.85 19.58
C VAL A 173 26.98 -24.98 19.94
N LEU A 174 27.73 -23.86 19.96
CA LEU A 174 29.14 -23.88 20.36
C LEU A 174 29.32 -24.36 21.80
N ASN A 175 28.49 -23.89 22.73
CA ASN A 175 28.52 -24.30 24.13
C ASN A 175 28.22 -25.81 24.29
N ILE A 176 27.27 -26.36 23.50
CA ILE A 176 26.97 -27.79 23.50
C ILE A 176 28.18 -28.60 22.99
N ILE A 177 28.79 -28.18 21.88
CA ILE A 177 29.97 -28.84 21.32
C ILE A 177 31.13 -28.85 22.32
N GLU A 178 31.38 -27.73 22.99
CA GLU A 178 32.43 -27.62 24.01
C GLU A 178 32.15 -28.55 25.20
N THR A 179 30.90 -28.62 25.65
CA THR A 179 30.50 -29.52 26.74
C THR A 179 30.71 -30.99 26.36
N MET A 180 30.34 -31.38 25.14
CA MET A 180 30.54 -32.75 24.63
C MET A 180 32.03 -33.11 24.50
N SER A 181 32.84 -32.21 23.95
CA SER A 181 34.29 -32.41 23.79
C SER A 181 35.01 -32.55 25.14
N ASN A 182 34.58 -31.80 26.15
CA ASN A 182 35.14 -31.88 27.49
C ASN A 182 34.70 -33.15 28.25
N SER A 183 33.48 -33.65 28.03
CA SER A 183 33.02 -34.92 28.63
C SER A 183 33.72 -36.16 28.04
N ASP A 184 34.05 -36.15 26.74
CA ASP A 184 34.80 -37.24 26.10
C ASP A 184 36.28 -37.28 26.54
N SER A 185 36.82 -36.12 26.90
CA SER A 185 38.18 -35.99 27.45
C SER A 185 38.26 -36.46 28.91
N ALA A 186 37.21 -36.23 29.71
CA ALA A 186 37.15 -36.65 31.12
C ALA A 186 36.88 -38.16 31.30
N SER A 187 36.10 -38.78 30.40
CA SER A 187 35.83 -40.23 30.44
C SER A 187 37.06 -41.08 30.10
N SER A 188 37.97 -40.55 29.28
CA SER A 188 39.22 -41.21 28.88
C SER A 188 40.30 -41.22 29.98
N ILE A 189 40.25 -40.28 30.93
CA ILE A 189 41.21 -40.18 32.05
C ILE A 189 40.78 -41.10 33.22
N SER A 190 39.49 -41.40 33.35
CA SER A 190 38.97 -42.23 34.46
C SER A 190 39.07 -43.74 34.22
N GLN A 191 39.67 -44.18 33.09
CA GLN A 191 39.92 -45.59 32.74
C GLN A 191 41.42 -45.97 32.74
N MET A 192 42.30 -45.08 33.20
CA MET A 192 43.69 -45.42 33.57
C MET A 192 43.83 -45.55 35.08
#